data_AF-A0A7W8NCJ9-F1
#
_entry.id   AF-A0A7W8NCJ9-F1
#
_cell.length_a   1.000
_cell.length_b   1.000
_cell.length_c   1.000
_cell.angle_alpha   90.00
_cell.angle_beta   90.00
_cell.angle_gamma   90.00
#
_symmetry.space_group_name_H-M   'P 1'
#
loop_
_entity.id
_entity.type
_entity.pdbx_description
1 polymer ?
#
loop_
_entity_poly.entity_id
_entity_poly.type
_entity_poly.pdbx_seq_one_letter_code
_entity_poly.pdbx_strand_id
1 'polypeptide(L)'
;MVLYLSVAIIAAFVLWGLLSPAGLGAAATAAVGWTTGTFGWYYLLAVLGFLLFCGFLAFSRYGAVKLGRDDEQPEFSTLSWFAMLFSAGMGIGLVFYGVAEPVSHYLTPPGGLTPGTPEAARAALKYSFFHWGLHPWAIYSVVALSIAYFSFRRGEPTLISRTFRPLLGQRVEVPSARPLMCWRSSPRSSEWRRRWALGRCRSTAA
;
A
#
# COMPACT_ATOMS: atom_id res chain seq x y z
N MET A 1 -13.54 -17.09 -9.15
CA MET A 1 -12.54 -16.97 -10.23
C MET A 1 -11.19 -16.50 -9.72
N VAL A 2 -11.10 -15.30 -9.11
CA VAL A 2 -9.82 -14.74 -8.60
C VAL A 2 -9.08 -15.72 -7.67
N LEU A 3 -9.76 -16.29 -6.67
CA LEU A 3 -9.14 -17.25 -5.73
C LEU A 3 -8.49 -18.44 -6.45
N TYR A 4 -9.23 -19.10 -7.35
CA TYR A 4 -8.73 -20.29 -8.04
C TYR A 4 -7.55 -19.98 -8.96
N LEU A 5 -7.60 -18.84 -9.67
CA LEU A 5 -6.48 -18.39 -10.50
C LEU A 5 -5.23 -18.14 -9.65
N SER A 6 -5.37 -17.41 -8.54
CA SER A 6 -4.26 -17.13 -7.62
C SER A 6 -3.68 -18.42 -7.04
N VAL A 7 -4.52 -19.34 -6.59
CA VAL A 7 -4.08 -20.63 -6.04
C VAL A 7 -3.35 -21.45 -7.10
N ALA A 8 -3.85 -21.51 -8.33
CA ALA A 8 -3.20 -22.23 -9.42
C ALA A 8 -1.81 -21.67 -9.74
N ILE A 9 -1.68 -20.34 -9.83
CA ILE A 9 -0.40 -19.68 -10.08
C ILE A 9 0.59 -19.94 -8.93
N ILE A 10 0.15 -19.80 -7.68
CA ILE A 10 0.98 -20.07 -6.50
C ILE A 10 1.42 -21.53 -6.47
N ALA A 11 0.49 -22.47 -6.71
CA ALA A 11 0.80 -23.90 -6.72
C ALA A 11 1.81 -24.27 -7.81
N ALA A 12 1.68 -23.71 -9.02
CA ALA A 12 2.65 -23.92 -10.09
C ALA A 12 4.04 -23.38 -9.73
N PHE A 13 4.11 -22.18 -9.11
CA PHE A 13 5.36 -21.59 -8.67
C PHE A 13 6.04 -22.42 -7.57
N VAL A 14 5.28 -22.89 -6.58
CA VAL A 14 5.78 -23.78 -5.52
C VAL A 14 6.26 -25.11 -6.10
N LEU A 15 5.50 -25.70 -7.04
CA LEU A 15 5.88 -26.94 -7.69
C LEU A 15 7.19 -26.79 -8.48
N TRP A 16 7.38 -25.67 -9.19
CA TRP A 16 8.65 -25.39 -9.86
C TRP A 16 9.81 -25.31 -8.86
N GLY A 17 9.64 -24.61 -7.73
CA GLY A 17 10.64 -24.53 -6.68
C GLY A 17 10.99 -25.90 -6.06
N LEU A 18 10.03 -26.80 -5.94
CA LEU A 18 10.24 -28.18 -5.44
C LEU A 18 10.98 -29.05 -6.46
N LEU A 19 10.63 -28.95 -7.74
CA LEU A 19 11.21 -29.80 -8.80
C LEU A 19 12.58 -29.32 -9.29
N SER A 20 12.82 -28.01 -9.30
CA SER A 20 14.08 -27.42 -9.75
C SER A 20 14.46 -26.16 -8.96
N PRO A 21 15.00 -26.33 -7.74
CA PRO A 21 15.46 -25.20 -6.93
C PRO A 21 16.51 -24.34 -7.63
N ALA A 22 17.47 -24.99 -8.32
CA ALA A 22 18.55 -24.30 -9.03
C ALA A 22 18.02 -23.48 -10.23
N GLY A 23 17.09 -24.04 -11.00
CA GLY A 23 16.47 -23.34 -12.13
C GLY A 23 15.65 -22.13 -11.67
N LEU A 24 14.85 -22.29 -10.60
CA LEU A 24 14.12 -21.18 -10.01
C LEU A 24 15.07 -20.10 -9.46
N GLY A 25 16.14 -20.48 -8.77
CA GLY A 25 17.13 -19.56 -8.23
C GLY A 25 17.86 -18.74 -9.31
N ALA A 26 18.24 -19.39 -10.42
CA ALA A 26 18.85 -18.71 -11.57
C ALA A 26 17.87 -17.74 -12.23
N ALA A 27 16.62 -18.16 -12.46
CA ALA A 27 15.58 -17.30 -13.02
C ALA A 27 15.27 -16.10 -12.12
N ALA A 28 15.15 -16.31 -10.81
CA ALA A 28 14.92 -15.25 -9.84
C ALA A 28 16.09 -14.25 -9.81
N THR A 29 17.33 -14.73 -9.82
CA THR A 29 18.53 -13.87 -9.84
C THR A 29 18.59 -13.05 -11.12
N ALA A 30 18.32 -13.66 -12.27
CA ALA A 30 18.25 -12.96 -13.55
C ALA A 30 17.14 -11.90 -13.57
N ALA A 31 15.95 -12.23 -13.03
CA ALA A 31 14.83 -11.30 -12.94
C ALA A 31 15.12 -10.12 -12.01
N VAL A 32 15.70 -10.34 -10.84
CA VAL A 32 16.12 -9.28 -9.92
C VAL A 32 17.17 -8.40 -10.58
N GLY A 33 18.23 -8.99 -11.16
CA GLY A 33 19.30 -8.24 -11.82
C GLY A 33 18.80 -7.39 -12.99
N TRP A 34 17.90 -7.94 -13.83
CA TRP A 34 17.28 -7.19 -14.92
C TRP A 34 16.40 -6.04 -14.41
N THR A 35 15.60 -6.31 -13.37
CA THR A 35 14.68 -5.32 -12.80
C THR A 35 15.44 -4.18 -12.14
N THR A 36 16.45 -4.47 -11.33
CA THR A 36 17.25 -3.43 -10.66
C THR A 36 18.13 -2.66 -11.64
N GLY A 37 18.69 -3.33 -12.65
CA GLY A 37 19.50 -2.70 -13.70
C GLY A 37 18.69 -1.78 -14.62
N THR A 38 17.45 -2.16 -14.97
CA THR A 38 16.62 -1.42 -15.95
C THR A 38 15.70 -0.41 -15.28
N PHE A 39 15.05 -0.79 -14.17
CA PHE A 39 14.01 0.01 -13.52
C PHE A 39 14.46 0.64 -12.20
N GLY A 40 15.71 0.49 -11.77
CA GLY A 40 16.19 1.01 -10.48
C GLY A 40 15.93 2.51 -10.29
N TRP A 41 16.16 3.33 -11.32
CA TRP A 41 15.88 4.77 -11.29
C TRP A 41 14.37 5.06 -11.11
N TYR A 42 13.51 4.27 -11.77
CA TYR A 42 12.06 4.42 -11.68
C TYR A 42 11.57 4.09 -10.27
N TYR A 43 12.10 3.04 -9.64
CA TYR A 43 11.79 2.72 -8.24
C TYR A 43 12.12 3.88 -7.30
N LEU A 44 13.31 4.48 -7.44
CA LEU A 44 13.72 5.61 -6.60
C LEU A 44 12.82 6.82 -6.78
N LEU A 45 12.49 7.18 -8.02
CA LEU A 45 11.58 8.30 -8.31
C LEU A 45 10.15 8.03 -7.85
N ALA A 46 9.65 6.81 -8.00
CA ALA A 46 8.30 6.45 -7.58
C ALA A 46 8.15 6.57 -6.06
N VAL A 47 9.11 6.04 -5.29
CA VAL A 47 9.08 6.10 -3.83
C VAL A 47 9.23 7.54 -3.33
N LEU A 48 10.13 8.33 -3.93
CA LEU A 48 10.22 9.77 -3.66
C LEU A 48 8.89 10.49 -3.98
N GLY A 49 8.27 10.16 -5.11
CA GLY A 49 6.98 10.70 -5.52
C GLY A 49 5.87 10.40 -4.51
N PHE A 50 5.80 9.18 -3.97
CA PHE A 50 4.86 8.85 -2.90
C PHE A 50 5.11 9.64 -1.62
N LEU A 51 6.39 9.81 -1.23
CA LEU A 51 6.74 10.60 -0.06
C LEU A 51 6.33 12.07 -0.21
N LEU A 52 6.65 12.68 -1.36
CA LEU A 52 6.25 14.05 -1.68
C LEU A 52 4.73 14.20 -1.75
N PHE A 53 4.03 13.23 -2.33
CA PHE A 53 2.57 13.22 -2.40
C PHE A 53 1.93 13.13 -1.01
N CYS A 54 2.42 12.27 -0.13
CA CYS A 54 1.98 12.22 1.26
C CYS A 54 2.24 13.54 1.99
N GLY A 55 3.43 14.14 1.81
CA GLY A 55 3.73 15.46 2.35
C GLY A 55 2.78 16.53 1.83
N PHE A 56 2.52 16.56 0.52
CA PHE A 56 1.55 17.46 -0.09
C PHE A 56 0.16 17.30 0.51
N LEU A 57 -0.33 16.06 0.67
CA LEU A 57 -1.64 15.84 1.27
C LEU A 57 -1.69 16.28 2.74
N ALA A 58 -0.65 16.00 3.51
CA ALA A 58 -0.59 16.36 4.92
C ALA A 58 -0.57 17.88 5.15
N PHE A 59 0.17 18.62 4.33
CA PHE A 59 0.35 20.08 4.49
C PHE A 59 -0.60 20.94 3.65
N SER A 60 -1.39 20.33 2.75
CA SER A 60 -2.40 21.05 1.96
C SER A 60 -3.78 21.01 2.62
N ARG A 61 -4.74 21.71 2.01
CA ARG A 61 -6.17 21.65 2.38
C ARG A 61 -6.75 20.23 2.43
N TYR A 62 -6.13 19.26 1.75
CA TYR A 62 -6.61 17.89 1.71
C TYR A 62 -6.37 17.14 3.04
N GLY A 63 -5.40 17.56 3.84
CA GLY A 63 -5.14 16.99 5.17
C GLY A 63 -6.26 17.26 6.19
N ALA A 64 -7.06 18.30 5.97
CA ALA A 64 -8.23 18.60 6.78
C ALA A 64 -9.46 17.73 6.45
N VAL A 65 -9.41 16.92 5.38
CA VAL A 65 -10.52 16.06 4.98
C VAL A 65 -10.62 14.88 5.92
N LYS A 66 -11.74 14.78 6.62
CA LYS A 66 -12.04 13.67 7.53
C LYS A 66 -12.35 12.39 6.76
N LEU A 67 -11.71 11.29 7.15
CA LEU A 67 -11.92 9.95 6.59
C LEU A 67 -13.14 9.29 7.23
N GLY A 68 -14.33 9.74 6.84
CA GLY A 68 -15.61 9.32 7.37
C GLY A 68 -16.67 10.37 7.05
N ARG A 69 -17.79 10.38 7.76
CA ARG A 69 -18.77 11.47 7.69
C ARG A 69 -18.26 12.71 8.43
N ASP A 70 -18.77 13.88 8.07
CA ASP A 70 -18.32 15.15 8.65
C ASP A 70 -18.53 15.18 10.19
N ASP A 71 -19.62 14.58 10.66
CA ASP A 71 -20.02 14.49 12.07
C ASP A 71 -19.35 13.35 12.86
N GLU A 72 -18.56 12.48 12.22
CA GLU A 72 -18.31 11.13 12.75
C GLU A 72 -17.45 10.90 14.01
N GLN A 73 -16.48 11.68 14.47
CA GLN A 73 -15.49 11.26 15.52
C GLN A 73 -14.68 9.95 15.32
N PRO A 74 -13.41 9.90 15.78
CA PRO A 74 -12.60 8.68 15.77
C PRO A 74 -13.18 7.59 16.68
N GLU A 75 -13.21 6.35 16.20
CA GLU A 75 -13.64 5.17 16.99
C GLU A 75 -12.62 4.79 18.08
N PHE A 76 -11.33 5.02 17.82
CA PHE A 76 -10.24 4.71 18.74
C PHE A 76 -9.57 5.98 19.26
N SER A 77 -9.11 5.93 20.51
CA SER A 77 -8.26 6.99 21.07
C SER A 77 -6.94 7.09 20.28
N THR A 78 -6.33 8.28 20.26
CA THR A 78 -5.06 8.50 19.55
C THR A 78 -3.96 7.54 20.00
N LEU A 79 -3.89 7.24 21.30
CA LEU A 79 -2.90 6.30 21.84
C LEU A 79 -3.17 4.87 21.37
N SER A 80 -4.43 4.43 21.41
CA SER A 80 -4.81 3.10 20.93
C SER A 80 -4.56 2.96 19.43
N TRP A 81 -4.89 3.98 18.64
CA TRP A 81 -4.62 4.01 17.20
C TRP A 81 -3.13 3.91 16.89
N PHE A 82 -2.30 4.67 17.61
CA PHE A 82 -0.85 4.62 17.44
C PHE A 82 -0.28 3.24 17.82
N ALA A 83 -0.76 2.64 18.91
CA ALA A 83 -0.38 1.29 19.31
C ALA A 83 -0.74 0.23 18.24
N MET A 84 -1.93 0.35 17.61
CA MET A 84 -2.34 -0.54 16.52
C MET A 84 -1.42 -0.41 15.29
N LEU A 85 -0.98 0.81 14.94
CA LEU A 85 -0.04 1.01 13.84
C LEU A 85 1.29 0.27 14.07
N PHE A 86 1.83 0.37 15.28
CA PHE A 86 3.08 -0.34 15.63
C PHE A 86 2.87 -1.85 15.65
N SER A 87 1.76 -2.32 16.22
CA SER A 87 1.44 -3.75 16.28
C SER A 87 1.24 -4.38 14.90
N ALA A 88 0.65 -3.65 13.95
CA ALA A 88 0.41 -4.15 12.60
C ALA A 88 1.65 -4.04 11.68
N GLY A 89 2.46 -2.98 11.83
CA GLY A 89 3.53 -2.66 10.89
C GLY A 89 4.93 -3.15 11.28
N MET A 90 5.24 -3.22 12.58
CA MET A 90 6.59 -3.51 13.07
C MET A 90 6.78 -5.02 13.25
N GLY A 91 6.74 -5.76 12.14
CA GLY A 91 6.77 -7.22 12.12
C GLY A 91 8.17 -7.85 12.22
N ILE A 92 8.30 -9.04 11.63
CA ILE A 92 9.54 -9.84 11.55
C ILE A 92 10.71 -9.08 10.89
N GLY A 93 10.42 -8.13 10.01
CA GLY A 93 11.42 -7.35 9.30
C GLY A 93 12.40 -6.64 10.22
N LEU A 94 11.91 -6.03 11.31
CA LEU A 94 12.78 -5.34 12.27
C LEU A 94 13.51 -6.29 13.20
N VAL A 95 12.90 -7.42 13.55
CA VAL A 95 13.57 -8.45 14.34
C VAL A 95 14.77 -9.02 13.57
N PHE A 96 14.63 -9.20 12.26
CA PHE A 96 15.69 -9.75 11.43
C PHE A 96 16.69 -8.67 10.97
N TYR A 97 16.21 -7.62 10.29
CA TYR A 97 17.06 -6.61 9.66
C TYR A 97 17.44 -5.46 10.58
N GLY A 98 16.79 -5.29 11.74
CA GLY A 98 17.10 -4.20 12.67
C GLY A 98 18.55 -4.23 13.16
N VAL A 99 19.14 -5.42 13.29
CA VAL A 99 20.58 -5.58 13.59
C VAL A 99 21.35 -6.01 12.34
N ALA A 100 20.80 -6.93 11.54
CA ALA A 100 21.54 -7.52 10.42
C ALA A 100 21.91 -6.48 9.35
N GLU A 101 21.03 -5.54 9.04
CA GLU A 101 21.28 -4.57 7.98
C GLU A 101 22.34 -3.51 8.37
N PRO A 102 22.27 -2.84 9.53
CA PRO A 102 23.34 -1.94 9.96
C PRO A 102 24.69 -2.63 10.10
N VAL A 103 24.73 -3.85 10.64
CA VAL A 103 25.98 -4.62 10.77
C VAL A 103 26.54 -5.00 9.40
N SER A 104 25.68 -5.42 8.48
CA SER A 104 26.09 -5.72 7.10
C SER A 104 26.68 -4.49 6.41
N HIS A 105 26.00 -3.34 6.49
CA HIS A 105 26.52 -2.08 5.93
C HIS A 105 27.76 -1.55 6.68
N TYR A 106 28.00 -1.94 7.93
CA TYR A 106 29.21 -1.54 8.65
C TYR A 106 30.44 -2.33 8.17
N LEU A 107 30.25 -3.63 7.88
CA LEU A 107 31.30 -4.53 7.40
C LEU A 107 31.52 -4.41 5.89
N THR A 108 30.47 -4.07 5.13
CA THR A 108 30.51 -3.88 3.69
C THR A 108 29.86 -2.54 3.32
N PRO A 109 30.51 -1.41 3.63
CA PRO A 109 29.87 -0.11 3.53
C PRO A 109 29.65 0.33 2.07
N PRO A 110 28.44 0.84 1.76
CA PRO A 110 28.17 1.42 0.46
C PRO A 110 29.05 2.66 0.21
N GLY A 111 29.45 2.85 -1.04
CA GLY A 111 30.26 4.02 -1.45
C GLY A 111 31.78 3.86 -1.23
N GLY A 112 32.27 2.65 -0.97
CA GLY A 112 33.71 2.34 -0.95
C GLY A 112 34.45 2.81 0.32
N LEU A 113 33.72 3.04 1.41
CA LEU A 113 34.32 3.38 2.71
C LEU A 113 35.11 2.20 3.28
N THR A 114 36.07 2.49 4.16
CA THR A 114 36.80 1.44 4.87
C THR A 114 35.89 0.78 5.91
N PRO A 115 35.68 -0.54 5.88
CA PRO A 115 34.93 -1.27 6.89
C PRO A 115 35.45 -1.04 8.31
N GLY A 116 34.58 -1.14 9.31
CA GLY A 116 35.03 -1.11 10.71
C GLY A 116 35.41 0.28 11.25
N THR A 117 35.17 1.34 10.49
CA THR A 117 35.51 2.72 10.87
C THR A 117 34.31 3.49 11.41
N PRO A 118 34.51 4.54 12.24
CA PRO A 118 33.42 5.42 12.67
C PRO A 118 32.62 6.00 11.49
N GLU A 119 33.26 6.26 10.36
CA GLU A 119 32.64 6.74 9.14
C GLU A 119 31.70 5.68 8.54
N ALA A 120 32.14 4.42 8.45
CA ALA A 120 31.32 3.31 8.00
C ALA A 120 30.11 3.08 8.93
N ALA A 121 30.26 3.25 10.24
CA ALA A 121 29.16 3.11 11.19
C ALA A 121 28.07 4.17 10.96
N ARG A 122 28.46 5.42 10.70
CA ARG A 122 27.52 6.51 10.38
C ARG A 122 26.81 6.25 9.05
N ALA A 123 27.53 5.80 8.03
CA ALA A 123 26.94 5.45 6.74
C ALA A 123 25.95 4.29 6.87
N ALA A 124 26.31 3.23 7.60
CA ALA A 124 25.46 2.07 7.82
C ALA A 124 24.11 2.45 8.42
N LEU A 125 24.12 3.21 9.51
CA LEU A 125 22.89 3.69 10.15
C LEU A 125 22.10 4.60 9.21
N LYS A 126 22.76 5.49 8.45
CA LYS A 126 22.08 6.35 7.47
C LYS A 126 21.28 5.55 6.44
N TYR A 127 21.86 4.50 5.87
CA TYR A 127 21.16 3.65 4.90
C TYR A 127 20.03 2.85 5.54
N SER A 128 20.25 2.28 6.72
CA SER A 128 19.19 1.55 7.42
C SER A 128 18.02 2.44 7.82
N PHE A 129 18.28 3.67 8.29
CA PHE A 129 17.20 4.64 8.51
C PHE A 129 16.54 5.10 7.21
N PHE A 130 17.25 5.13 6.09
CA PHE A 130 16.64 5.44 4.80
C PHE A 130 15.65 4.35 4.36
N HIS A 131 16.01 3.07 4.55
CA HIS A 131 15.17 1.92 4.19
C HIS A 131 13.98 1.71 5.13
N TRP A 132 14.15 1.96 6.43
CA TRP A 132 13.11 1.74 7.46
C TRP A 132 12.43 3.03 7.96
N GLY A 133 12.85 4.17 7.43
CA GLY A 133 12.28 5.48 7.73
C GLY A 133 11.07 5.80 6.86
N LEU A 134 10.91 7.06 6.47
CA LEU A 134 9.65 7.56 5.88
C LEU A 134 9.25 6.93 4.54
N HIS A 135 10.21 6.41 3.76
CA HIS A 135 9.98 5.91 2.41
C HIS A 135 8.96 4.74 2.34
N PRO A 136 9.15 3.61 3.05
CA PRO A 136 8.15 2.53 3.08
C PRO A 136 6.81 2.99 3.66
N TRP A 137 6.83 3.83 4.72
CA TRP A 137 5.60 4.34 5.33
C TRP A 137 4.79 5.20 4.35
N ALA A 138 5.44 5.99 3.49
CA ALA A 138 4.75 6.75 2.47
C ALA A 138 3.97 5.84 1.50
N ILE A 139 4.56 4.72 1.07
CA ILE A 139 3.88 3.75 0.20
C ILE A 139 2.63 3.20 0.90
N TYR A 140 2.77 2.79 2.16
CA TYR A 140 1.64 2.30 2.95
C TYR A 140 0.58 3.37 3.13
N SER A 141 0.96 4.61 3.42
CA SER A 141 0.04 5.75 3.57
C SER A 141 -0.75 6.00 2.29
N VAL A 142 -0.14 5.98 1.10
CA VAL A 142 -0.86 6.18 -0.17
C VAL A 142 -1.91 5.09 -0.39
N VAL A 143 -1.55 3.83 -0.19
CA VAL A 143 -2.48 2.70 -0.39
C VAL A 143 -3.59 2.72 0.66
N ALA A 144 -3.22 2.88 1.94
CA ALA A 144 -4.18 2.93 3.05
C ALA A 144 -5.14 4.11 2.91
N LEU A 145 -4.65 5.29 2.54
CA LEU A 145 -5.49 6.47 2.33
C LEU A 145 -6.44 6.28 1.15
N SER A 146 -5.97 5.66 0.07
CA SER A 146 -6.83 5.33 -1.08
C SER A 146 -7.99 4.44 -0.63
N ILE A 147 -7.71 3.34 0.07
CA ILE A 147 -8.76 2.43 0.56
C ILE A 147 -9.67 3.14 1.56
N ALA A 148 -9.11 3.82 2.56
CA ALA A 148 -9.87 4.51 3.60
C ALA A 148 -10.80 5.59 3.04
N TYR A 149 -10.34 6.38 2.06
CA TYR A 149 -11.17 7.40 1.43
C TYR A 149 -12.35 6.78 0.68
N PHE A 150 -12.11 5.75 -0.15
CA PHE A 150 -13.22 5.14 -0.90
C PHE A 150 -14.17 4.36 0.01
N SER A 151 -13.66 3.65 1.00
CA SER A 151 -14.49 2.88 1.91
C SER A 151 -15.28 3.76 2.88
N PHE A 152 -14.60 4.66 3.62
CA PHE A 152 -15.25 5.41 4.70
C PHE A 152 -15.88 6.72 4.23
N ARG A 153 -15.24 7.46 3.29
CA ARG A 153 -15.79 8.73 2.79
C ARG A 153 -16.76 8.55 1.63
N ARG A 154 -16.51 7.59 0.73
CA ARG A 154 -17.35 7.35 -0.46
C ARG A 154 -18.33 6.18 -0.30
N GLY A 155 -18.22 5.38 0.77
CA GLY A 155 -19.11 4.26 1.03
C GLY A 155 -18.97 3.11 0.03
N GLU A 156 -17.82 2.98 -0.62
CA GLU A 156 -17.52 1.87 -1.53
C GLU A 156 -17.14 0.61 -0.74
N PRO A 157 -17.35 -0.60 -1.31
CA PRO A 157 -16.79 -1.81 -0.73
C PRO A 157 -15.25 -1.72 -0.59
N THR A 158 -14.71 -2.30 0.49
CA THR A 158 -13.27 -2.34 0.82
C THR A 158 -12.49 -3.27 -0.12
N LEU A 159 -12.47 -2.93 -1.41
CA LEU A 159 -11.77 -3.63 -2.46
C LEU A 159 -10.80 -2.66 -3.13
N ILE A 160 -9.55 -3.09 -3.33
CA ILE A 160 -8.54 -2.27 -4.02
C ILE A 160 -9.03 -1.85 -5.40
N SER A 161 -9.74 -2.72 -6.12
CA SER A 161 -10.31 -2.36 -7.42
C SER A 161 -11.21 -1.12 -7.33
N ARG A 162 -12.00 -0.97 -6.27
CA ARG A 162 -12.96 0.13 -6.06
C ARG A 162 -12.29 1.50 -5.95
N THR A 163 -11.02 1.57 -5.56
CA THR A 163 -10.29 2.84 -5.52
C THR A 163 -10.03 3.42 -6.91
N PHE A 164 -10.07 2.59 -7.97
CA PHE A 164 -9.91 3.00 -9.36
C PHE A 164 -11.21 3.45 -10.04
N ARG A 165 -12.34 3.46 -9.31
CA ARG A 165 -13.64 3.91 -9.86
C ARG A 165 -13.60 5.30 -10.54
N PRO A 166 -12.83 6.30 -10.07
CA PRO A 166 -12.72 7.58 -10.78
C PRO A 166 -12.09 7.49 -12.17
N LEU A 167 -11.18 6.53 -12.39
CA LEU A 167 -10.44 6.37 -13.64
C LEU A 167 -11.15 5.40 -14.60
N LEU A 168 -11.69 4.31 -14.06
CA LEU A 168 -12.23 3.19 -14.83
C LEU A 168 -13.78 3.15 -14.83
N GLY A 169 -14.43 4.02 -14.06
CA GLY A 169 -15.89 4.11 -13.98
C GLY A 169 -16.53 2.80 -13.50
N GLN A 170 -17.59 2.39 -14.19
CA GLN A 170 -18.33 1.14 -13.89
C GLN A 170 -17.54 -0.13 -14.24
N ARG A 171 -16.44 -0.04 -15.00
CA ARG A 171 -15.64 -1.23 -15.39
C ARG A 171 -14.94 -1.91 -14.22
N VAL A 172 -14.92 -1.24 -13.07
CA VAL A 172 -14.43 -1.78 -11.80
C VAL A 172 -15.39 -2.81 -11.19
N GLU A 173 -16.64 -2.83 -11.65
CA GLU A 173 -17.65 -3.78 -11.20
C GLU A 173 -17.31 -5.17 -11.74
N VAL A 174 -16.89 -6.05 -10.83
CA VAL A 174 -16.69 -7.47 -11.15
C VAL A 174 -18.08 -8.10 -11.38
N PRO A 175 -18.35 -8.79 -12.51
CA PRO A 175 -19.67 -9.35 -12.84
C PRO A 175 -20.26 -10.41 -11.89
N SER A 176 -19.64 -10.68 -10.73
CA SER A 176 -20.06 -11.74 -9.81
C SER A 176 -20.24 -11.31 -8.36
N ALA A 177 -20.18 -10.02 -8.04
CA ALA A 177 -20.60 -9.54 -6.72
C ALA A 177 -22.14 -9.46 -6.67
N ARG A 178 -22.81 -10.62 -6.71
CA ARG A 178 -24.18 -10.74 -6.19
C ARG A 178 -24.19 -10.08 -4.79
N PRO A 179 -25.21 -9.30 -4.44
CA PRO A 179 -25.30 -8.60 -3.16
C PRO A 179 -25.59 -9.58 -2.01
N LEU A 180 -24.69 -10.53 -1.76
CA LEU A 180 -24.72 -11.38 -0.56
C LEU A 180 -23.99 -10.74 0.61
N MET A 181 -23.23 -9.67 0.37
CA MET A 181 -22.73 -8.76 1.40
C MET A 181 -23.60 -7.52 1.47
N CYS A 182 -24.89 -7.72 1.75
CA CYS A 182 -25.74 -6.69 2.30
C CYS A 182 -25.30 -6.49 3.76
N TRP A 183 -24.16 -5.82 3.98
CA TRP A 183 -23.86 -5.30 5.31
C TRP A 183 -24.90 -4.22 5.57
N ARG A 184 -25.90 -4.59 6.39
CA ARG A 184 -27.00 -3.75 6.83
C ARG A 184 -26.42 -2.64 7.71
N SER A 185 -25.86 -1.60 7.10
CA SER A 185 -25.62 -0.35 7.79
C SER A 185 -26.96 0.11 8.33
N SER A 186 -27.04 0.31 9.65
CA SER A 186 -28.25 0.65 10.38
C SER A 186 -29.04 1.79 9.71
N PRO A 187 -30.39 1.76 9.75
CA PRO A 187 -31.21 2.79 9.15
C PRO A 187 -31.27 4.00 10.08
N ARG A 188 -30.45 5.03 9.83
CA ARG A 188 -30.74 6.39 10.30
C ARG A 188 -30.32 7.44 9.27
N SER A 189 -31.29 8.32 9.03
CA SER A 189 -31.31 9.53 8.18
C SER A 189 -31.05 9.34 6.68
N SER A 190 -32.14 8.97 6.02
CA SER A 190 -32.49 9.26 4.64
C SER A 190 -32.45 10.76 4.33
N GLU A 191 -31.62 11.19 3.37
CA GLU A 191 -31.87 12.34 2.48
C GLU A 191 -30.80 12.46 1.38
N TRP A 192 -29.54 12.12 1.70
CA TRP A 192 -28.41 12.27 0.76
C TRP A 192 -28.41 11.32 -0.44
N ARG A 193 -28.96 10.10 -0.30
CA ARG A 193 -29.09 9.15 -1.44
C ARG A 193 -30.00 9.66 -2.56
N ARG A 194 -30.95 10.56 -2.27
CA ARG A 194 -31.82 11.15 -3.31
C ARG A 194 -31.07 12.22 -4.13
N ARG A 195 -30.13 12.95 -3.53
CA ARG A 195 -29.44 14.07 -4.20
C ARG A 195 -28.42 13.65 -5.27
N TRP A 196 -27.88 12.43 -5.21
CA TRP A 196 -26.96 11.91 -6.25
C TRP A 196 -27.64 11.03 -7.31
N ALA A 197 -28.83 10.49 -7.03
CA ALA A 197 -29.60 9.70 -8.00
C ALA A 197 -30.46 10.55 -8.96
N LEU A 198 -30.75 11.81 -8.61
CA LEU A 198 -31.65 12.68 -9.39
C LEU A 198 -30.94 13.57 -10.42
N GLY A 199 -29.63 13.41 -10.63
CA GLY A 199 -28.83 14.26 -11.54
C GLY A 199 -28.67 13.77 -12.99
N ARG A 200 -29.12 12.56 -13.35
CA ARG A 200 -28.89 11.99 -14.70
C ARG A 200 -29.97 10.99 -15.14
N CYS A 201 -31.23 11.44 -15.19
CA CYS A 201 -32.28 10.73 -15.93
C CYS A 201 -33.39 11.68 -16.40
N ARG A 202 -33.00 12.76 -17.09
CA ARG A 202 -33.90 13.55 -17.94
C ARG A 202 -33.21 13.79 -19.29
N SER A 203 -34.04 13.70 -20.34
CA SER A 203 -33.81 13.96 -21.77
C SER A 203 -33.09 12.90 -22.61
N THR A 204 -33.88 12.00 -23.20
CA THR A 204 -34.06 11.79 -24.66
C THR A 204 -35.28 10.88 -24.81
N ALA A 205 -36.46 11.47 -25.06
CA ALA A 205 -37.11 11.56 -26.38
C ALA A 205 -37.75 10.20 -26.76
N ALA A 206 -39.08 10.08 -26.64
CA ALA A 206 -40.08 10.43 -27.67
C ALA A 206 -40.16 9.33 -28.74
#